data_AF-A0A9E1UQL2-F1
#
_entry.id   AF-A0A9E1UQL2-F1
#
_cell.length_a   1.000
_cell.length_b   1.000
_cell.length_c   1.000
_cell.angle_alpha   90.00
_cell.angle_beta   90.00
_cell.angle_gamma   90.00
#
_symmetry.space_group_name_H-M   'P 1'
#
loop_
_entity.id
_entity.type
_entity.pdbx_description
1 polymer ?
#
loop_
_entity_poly.entity_id
_entity_poly.type
_entity_poly.pdbx_seq_one_letter_code
_entity_poly.pdbx_strand_id
1 'polypeptide(L)' 'MTPRERFIAALERRPIVGRVPHFELVFFLTMEAFGRVHPSQRVYGKWDQMEEKERQLHRRDMASLYIETAERFEHDAIF' A
#
# COMPACT_ATOMS: atom_id res chain seq x y z
N MET A 1 -7.43 -19.35 -2.66
CA MET A 1 -6.60 -18.78 -1.58
C MET A 1 -6.70 -17.28 -1.65
N THR A 2 -6.97 -16.64 -0.52
CA THR A 2 -6.91 -15.18 -0.39
C THR A 2 -5.46 -14.69 -0.53
N PRO A 3 -5.24 -13.39 -0.84
CA PRO A 3 -3.90 -12.80 -0.85
C PRO A 3 -3.08 -13.10 0.41
N ARG A 4 -3.71 -12.91 1.58
CA ARG A 4 -3.12 -13.21 2.88
C ARG A 4 -2.69 -14.68 3.02
N GLU A 5 -3.57 -15.62 2.64
CA GLU A 5 -3.27 -17.06 2.70
C GLU A 5 -2.10 -17.43 1.78
N ARG A 6 -2.06 -16.83 0.57
CA ARG A 6 -0.97 -17.05 -0.39
C ARG A 6 0.36 -16.55 0.16
N PHE A 7 0.36 -15.35 0.75
CA PHE A 7 1.55 -14.76 1.35
C PHE A 7 2.10 -15.62 2.50
N ILE A 8 1.23 -16.07 3.41
CA ILE A 8 1.61 -16.95 4.53
C ILE A 8 2.16 -18.28 4.01
N ALA A 9 1.47 -18.92 3.06
CA ALA A 9 1.92 -20.18 2.48
C ALA A 9 3.31 -20.06 1.84
N ALA A 10 3.58 -18.97 1.13
CA ALA A 10 4.89 -18.72 0.54
C ALA A 10 5.99 -18.55 1.61
N LEU A 11 5.73 -17.78 2.68
CA LEU A 11 6.68 -17.60 3.79
C LEU A 11 6.97 -18.91 4.54
N GLU A 12 5.95 -19.75 4.71
CA GLU A 12 6.07 -21.06 5.37
C GLU A 12 6.58 -22.17 4.44
N ARG A 13 6.95 -21.84 3.20
CA ARG A 13 7.42 -22.79 2.17
C ARG A 13 6.42 -23.90 1.87
N ARG A 14 5.13 -23.63 2.05
CA ARG A 14 4.05 -24.52 1.62
C ARG A 14 3.85 -24.40 0.10
N PRO A 15 3.38 -25.45 -0.58
CA PRO A 15 3.07 -25.38 -2.00
C PRO A 15 2.05 -24.27 -2.30
N ILE A 16 2.33 -23.46 -3.32
CA ILE A 16 1.42 -22.46 -3.88
C ILE A 16 1.22 -22.74 -5.37
N VAL A 17 0.04 -22.38 -5.90
CA VAL A 17 -0.29 -22.52 -7.32
C VAL A 17 -0.36 -21.14 -7.95
N GLY A 18 0.20 -20.98 -9.16
CA GLY A 18 0.23 -19.71 -9.87
C GLY A 18 1.42 -18.83 -9.49
N ARG A 19 1.21 -17.51 -9.49
CA ARG A 19 2.26 -16.52 -9.23
C ARG A 19 2.68 -16.51 -7.76
N VAL A 20 3.98 -16.38 -7.51
CA VAL A 20 4.54 -16.10 -6.18
C VAL A 20 3.96 -14.78 -5.67
N PRO A 21 3.54 -14.68 -4.40
CA PRO A 21 2.96 -13.45 -3.90
C PRO A 21 3.96 -12.30 -4.00
N HIS A 22 3.48 -11.14 -4.43
CA HIS A 22 4.30 -9.96 -4.62
C HIS A 22 3.57 -8.71 -4.14
N PHE A 23 4.35 -7.69 -3.78
CA PHE A 23 3.87 -6.41 -3.32
C PHE A 23 4.99 -5.38 -3.47
N GLU A 24 4.63 -4.11 -3.40
CA GLU A 24 5.59 -3.01 -3.40
C GLU A 24 6.22 -2.81 -2.01
N LEU A 25 7.52 -2.54 -1.99
CA LEU A 25 8.22 -2.01 -0.81
C LEU A 25 8.70 -0.56 -1.04
N VAL A 26 9.30 -0.29 -2.20
CA VAL A 26 9.92 1.00 -2.55
C VAL A 26 9.79 1.26 -4.06
N PHE A 27 8.59 1.16 -4.63
CA PHE A 27 8.37 1.23 -6.08
C PHE A 27 7.34 2.31 -6.41
N PHE A 28 7.77 3.57 -6.29
CA PHE A 28 6.94 4.79 -6.25
C PHE A 28 6.18 5.15 -7.54
N LEU A 29 5.43 4.22 -8.11
CA LEU A 29 4.61 4.43 -9.29
C LEU A 29 3.32 5.20 -8.98
N THR A 30 3.07 5.59 -7.72
CA THR A 30 1.84 6.29 -7.35
C THR A 30 1.64 7.61 -8.11
N MET A 31 2.74 8.29 -8.46
CA MET A 31 2.66 9.51 -9.26
C MET A 31 2.26 9.20 -10.71
N GLU A 32 2.86 8.18 -11.31
CA GLU A 32 2.55 7.76 -12.68
C GLU A 32 1.15 7.16 -12.80
N ALA A 33 0.77 6.31 -11.85
CA ALA A 33 -0.50 5.57 -11.87
C ALA A 33 -1.70 6.40 -11.39
N PHE A 34 -1.50 7.30 -10.41
CA PHE A 34 -2.60 8.00 -9.74
C PHE A 34 -2.43 9.53 -9.64
N GLY A 35 -1.29 10.08 -10.09
CA GLY A 35 -1.00 11.51 -9.93
C GLY A 35 -0.80 11.94 -8.47
N ARG A 36 -0.45 11.00 -7.58
CA ARG A 36 -0.39 11.22 -6.12
C ARG A 36 0.98 10.85 -5.56
N VAL A 37 1.46 11.67 -4.62
CA VAL A 37 2.73 11.41 -3.91
C VAL A 37 2.57 10.24 -2.95
N HIS A 38 3.50 9.28 -3.03
CA HIS A 38 3.52 8.12 -2.14
C HIS A 38 3.61 8.55 -0.67
N PRO A 39 2.90 7.90 0.28
CA PRO A 39 2.86 8.35 1.67
C PRO A 39 4.23 8.44 2.36
N SER A 40 5.18 7.55 2.02
CA SER A 40 6.55 7.59 2.58
C SER A 40 7.40 8.76 2.08
N GLN A 41 6.97 9.44 1.01
CA GLN A 41 7.66 10.60 0.44
C GLN A 41 7.09 11.94 0.95
N ARG A 42 6.12 11.89 1.87
CA ARG A 42 5.51 13.09 2.45
C ARG A 42 6.26 13.52 3.71
N VAL A 43 6.30 14.84 3.94
CA VAL A 43 6.90 15.43 5.15
C VAL A 43 5.78 15.74 6.15
N TYR A 44 5.78 15.05 7.30
CA TYR A 44 4.75 15.20 8.34
C TYR A 44 5.12 16.18 9.46
N GLY A 45 6.17 17.00 9.30
CA GLY A 45 6.63 17.93 10.34
C GLY A 45 5.61 19.01 10.76
N LYS A 46 4.47 19.09 10.07
CA LYS A 46 3.36 20.01 10.36
C LYS A 46 2.11 19.29 10.88
N TRP A 47 2.18 17.99 11.14
CA TRP A 47 1.04 17.16 11.55
C TRP A 47 0.31 17.68 12.79
N ASP A 48 1.06 18.12 13.79
CA ASP A 48 0.51 18.63 15.05
C ASP A 48 -0.08 20.04 14.91
N GLN A 49 0.20 20.73 13.79
CA GLN A 49 -0.37 22.04 13.46
C GLN A 49 -1.70 21.93 12.70
N MET A 50 -2.04 20.73 12.22
CA MET A 50 -3.29 20.46 11.50
C MET A 50 -4.47 20.33 12.48
N GLU A 51 -5.66 20.65 12.01
CA GLU A 51 -6.89 20.27 12.68
C GLU A 51 -7.16 18.77 12.52
N GLU A 52 -7.97 18.18 13.41
CA GLU A 52 -8.29 16.75 13.32
C GLU A 52 -8.99 16.38 12.00
N LYS A 53 -9.83 17.27 11.47
CA LYS A 53 -10.49 17.06 10.17
C LYS A 53 -9.49 16.93 9.02
N GLU A 54 -8.39 17.69 9.06
CA GLU A 54 -7.33 17.65 8.05
C GLU A 54 -6.51 16.38 8.18
N ARG A 55 -6.16 15.99 9.42
CA ARG A 55 -5.49 14.71 9.68
C ARG A 55 -6.32 13.51 9.22
N GLN A 56 -7.64 13.55 9.43
CA GLN A 56 -8.55 12.52 8.94
C GLN A 56 -8.54 12.44 7.41
N LEU A 57 -8.59 13.59 6.72
CA LEU A 57 -8.49 13.63 5.26
C LEU A 57 -7.17 13.03 4.78
N HIS A 58 -6.05 13.40 5.41
CA HIS A 58 -4.73 12.83 5.11
C HIS A 58 -4.69 11.31 5.32
N ARG A 59 -5.20 10.78 6.44
CA ARG A 59 -5.21 9.33 6.68
C ARG A 59 -6.04 8.58 5.65
N ARG A 60 -7.21 9.11 5.29
CA ARG A 60 -8.08 8.52 4.27
C ARG A 60 -7.40 8.53 2.90
N ASP A 61 -6.81 9.66 2.51
CA ASP A 61 -6.04 9.78 1.27
C ASP A 61 -4.94 8.71 1.20
N MET A 62 -4.09 8.62 2.22
CA MET A 62 -3.00 7.62 2.26
C MET A 62 -3.51 6.18 2.22
N ALA A 63 -4.54 5.85 3.02
CA ALA A 63 -5.12 4.51 3.05
C ALA A 63 -5.71 4.12 1.68
N SER A 64 -6.45 5.03 1.05
CA SER A 64 -6.98 4.80 -0.30
C SER A 64 -5.86 4.58 -1.32
N LEU A 65 -4.78 5.36 -1.27
CA LEU A 65 -3.66 5.21 -2.20
C LEU A 65 -2.99 3.83 -2.09
N TYR A 66 -2.81 3.31 -0.88
CA TYR A 66 -2.27 1.97 -0.67
C TYR A 66 -3.19 0.87 -1.21
N ILE A 67 -4.50 1.01 -1.02
CA ILE A 67 -5.50 0.07 -1.56
C ILE A 67 -5.50 0.12 -3.08
N GLU A 68 -5.61 1.32 -3.68
CA GLU A 68 -5.57 1.54 -5.13
C GLU A 68 -4.30 0.96 -5.76
N THR A 69 -3.15 1.11 -5.09
CA THR A 69 -1.87 0.54 -5.54
C THR A 69 -1.92 -0.99 -5.53
N ALA A 70 -2.41 -1.60 -4.44
CA ALA A 70 -2.52 -3.05 -4.36
C ALA A 70 -3.49 -3.62 -5.41
N GLU A 71 -4.60 -2.94 -5.68
CA GLU A 71 -5.56 -3.35 -6.71
C GLU A 71 -4.98 -3.18 -8.12
N ARG A 72 -4.36 -2.04 -8.42
CA ARG A 72 -3.83 -1.71 -9.75
C ARG A 72 -2.73 -2.67 -10.22
N PHE A 73 -1.89 -3.10 -9.27
CA PHE A 73 -0.72 -3.95 -9.52
C PHE A 73 -0.91 -5.38 -9.02
N GLU A 74 -2.11 -5.75 -8.59
CA GLU A 74 -2.45 -7.11 -8.14
C GLU A 74 -1.56 -7.60 -6.97
N HIS A 75 -1.25 -6.72 -6.03
CA HIS A 75 -0.41 -7.06 -4.88
C HIS A 75 -1.15 -7.96 -3.89
N ASP A 76 -0.39 -8.85 -3.27
CA ASP A 76 -0.90 -9.72 -2.22
C ASP A 76 -0.85 -9.10 -0.81
N ALA A 77 -0.19 -7.94 -0.68
CA ALA A 77 -0.02 -7.19 0.55
C ALA A 77 0.11 -5.68 0.30
N ILE A 78 -0.07 -4.91 1.37
CA ILE A 78 0.18 -3.46 1.44
C ILE A 78 1.37 -3.25 2.39
N PHE A 79 2.24 -2.28 2.05
CA PHE A 79 3.41 -1.88 2.84
C PHE A 79 3.05 -0.97 4.02
#